data_AF-A0A815ECV8-F1
#
_entry.id   AF-A0A815ECV8-F1
#
_cell.length_a   1.000
_cell.length_b   1.000
_cell.length_c   1.000
_cell.angle_alpha   90.00
_cell.angle_beta   90.00
_cell.angle_gamma   90.00
#
_symmetry.space_group_name_H-M   'P 1'
#
loop_
_entity.id
_entity.type
_entity.pdbx_description
1 polymer ?
#
loop_
_entity_poly.entity_id
_entity_poly.type
_entity_poly.pdbx_seq_one_letter_code
_entity_poly.pdbx_strand_id
1 'polypeptide(L)' 'MIKVIERLIGDAAKNQVAMDPCNTIFDAKRLIGCKFDDAAIQSDMKYWPFNVINQDRKSKIQVEYKNERNS' A
#
# COMPACT_ATOMS: atom_id res chain seq x y z
N MET A 1 -11.74 -20.19 10.53
CA MET A 1 -10.83 -19.27 11.24
C MET A 1 -10.94 -17.92 10.55
N ILE A 2 -11.62 -16.95 11.17
CA ILE A 2 -11.66 -15.58 10.64
C ILE A 2 -10.26 -15.02 10.90
N LYS A 3 -9.48 -14.78 9.83
CA LYS A 3 -8.18 -14.12 9.96
C LYS A 3 -8.49 -12.64 10.26
N VAL A 4 -8.55 -12.29 11.53
CA VAL A 4 -8.67 -10.88 11.95
C VAL A 4 -7.37 -10.21 11.54
N ILE A 5 -7.38 -9.51 10.40
CA ILE A 5 -6.24 -8.70 9.99
C ILE A 5 -6.29 -7.46 10.89
N GLU A 6 -5.35 -7.38 11.82
CA GLU A 6 -5.14 -6.19 12.65
C GLU A 6 -4.23 -5.21 11.90
N ARG A 7 -4.42 -3.90 12.12
CA ARG A 7 -3.51 -2.91 11.55
C ARG A 7 -2.19 -2.96 12.32
N LEU A 8 -1.17 -3.53 11.71
CA LEU A 8 0.18 -3.61 12.26
C LEU A 8 0.99 -2.38 11.84
N ILE A 9 1.88 -1.91 12.73
CA ILE A 9 2.76 -0.75 12.50
C ILE A 9 4.17 -1.10 12.99
N GLY A 10 5.19 -0.57 12.32
CA GLY A 10 6.59 -0.73 12.71
C GLY A 10 7.14 -2.13 12.41
N ASP A 11 7.94 -2.69 13.32
CA ASP A 11 8.59 -3.99 13.12
C ASP A 11 7.59 -5.14 12.91
N ALA A 12 6.42 -5.06 13.54
CA ALA A 12 5.34 -6.04 13.35
C ALA A 12 4.84 -6.08 11.90
N ALA A 13 4.73 -4.92 11.24
CA ALA A 13 4.38 -4.85 9.81
C ALA A 13 5.56 -5.33 8.95
N LYS A 14 6.79 -4.93 9.29
CA LYS A 14 8.00 -5.34 8.55
C LYS A 14 8.19 -6.86 8.51
N ASN A 15 7.89 -7.55 9.62
CA ASN A 15 7.96 -9.01 9.69
C ASN A 15 6.90 -9.70 8.81
N GLN A 16 5.80 -9.02 8.49
CA GLN A 16 4.75 -9.54 7.61
C GLN A 16 5.04 -9.33 6.12
N VAL A 17 6.01 -8.48 5.72
CA VAL A 17 6.34 -8.24 4.30
C VAL A 17 6.57 -9.55 3.55
N ALA A 18 7.22 -10.53 4.17
CA ALA A 18 7.50 -11.83 3.55
C ALA A 18 6.25 -12.73 3.42
N MET A 19 5.25 -12.56 4.30
CA MET A 19 4.03 -13.38 4.31
C MET A 19 2.85 -12.75 3.58
N ASP A 20 2.74 -11.41 3.61
CA ASP A 20 1.67 -10.64 3.00
C ASP A 20 2.20 -9.32 2.41
N PRO A 21 2.99 -9.40 1.32
CA PRO A 21 3.62 -8.22 0.73
C PRO A 21 2.59 -7.25 0.13
N CYS A 22 1.44 -7.76 -0.35
CA CYS A 22 0.39 -6.94 -0.97
C CYS A 22 -0.34 -6.04 0.03
N ASN A 23 -0.47 -6.45 1.29
CA ASN A 23 -1.10 -5.65 2.35
C ASN A 23 -0.09 -4.98 3.29
N THR A 24 1.22 -5.17 3.07
CA THR A 24 2.25 -4.53 3.87
C THR A 24 2.79 -3.29 3.18
N ILE A 25 2.44 -2.13 3.73
CA ILE A 25 2.75 -0.84 3.12
C ILE A 25 4.07 -0.27 3.65
N PHE A 26 4.96 0.09 2.73
CA PHE A 26 6.22 0.77 3.01
C PHE A 26 6.41 1.91 1.99
N ASP A 27 7.41 2.76 2.22
CA ASP A 27 7.76 3.86 1.31
C ASP A 27 6.63 4.87 0.98
N ALA A 28 5.56 4.91 1.79
CA ALA A 28 4.44 5.83 1.63
C ALA A 28 4.86 7.31 1.55
N LYS A 29 6.01 7.68 2.14
CA LYS A 29 6.60 9.03 2.04
C LYS A 29 6.81 9.48 0.59
N ARG A 30 7.06 8.56 -0.35
CA ARG A 30 7.21 8.85 -1.78
C ARG A 30 5.91 9.29 -2.44
N LEU A 31 4.77 8.84 -1.92
CA LEU A 31 3.45 9.16 -2.46
C LEU A 31 2.88 10.47 -1.90
N ILE A 32 3.35 10.91 -0.73
CA ILE A 32 2.83 12.11 -0.08
C ILE A 32 3.16 13.36 -0.92
N GLY A 33 2.11 14.03 -1.40
CA GLY A 33 2.22 15.27 -2.16
C GLY A 33 2.53 15.08 -3.65
N CYS A 34 2.71 13.85 -4.12
CA CYS A 34 2.89 13.52 -5.53
C CYS A 34 1.56 13.21 -6.20
N LYS A 35 1.47 13.50 -7.50
CA LYS A 35 0.30 13.10 -8.31
C LYS A 35 0.50 11.66 -8.77
N PHE A 36 -0.61 10.97 -9.03
CA PHE A 36 -0.56 9.61 -9.56
C PHE A 36 0.22 9.55 -10.89
N ASP A 37 0.10 10.57 -11.72
CA ASP A 37 0.72 10.62 -13.06
C ASP A 37 2.20 11.04 -13.05
N ASP A 38 2.79 11.30 -11.88
CA ASP A 38 4.22 11.66 -11.80
C ASP A 38 5.10 10.49 -12.26
N ALA A 39 6.07 10.77 -13.14
CA ALA A 39 6.95 9.74 -13.70
C ALA A 39 7.73 8.96 -12.63
N ALA A 40 8.08 9.61 -11.51
CA ALA A 40 8.70 8.96 -10.37
C ALA A 40 7.78 7.91 -9.73
N ILE A 41 6.49 8.26 -9.53
CA ILE A 41 5.49 7.33 -8.98
C ILE A 41 5.24 6.17 -9.93
N GLN A 42 5.10 6.43 -11.23
CA GLN A 42 4.91 5.39 -12.25
C GLN A 42 6.11 4.43 -12.35
N SER A 43 7.32 4.92 -12.08
CA SER A 43 8.51 4.08 -11.99
C SER A 43 8.53 3.26 -10.71
N ASP A 44 8.29 3.88 -9.56
CA ASP A 44 8.32 3.24 -8.25
C ASP A 44 7.22 2.17 -8.09
N MET A 45 6.04 2.40 -8.68
CA MET A 45 4.93 1.44 -8.72
C MET A 45 5.30 0.09 -9.34
N LYS A 46 6.31 0.02 -10.21
CA LYS A 46 6.75 -1.25 -10.82
C LYS A 46 7.50 -2.15 -9.84
N TYR A 47 8.03 -1.58 -8.75
CA TYR A 47 8.83 -2.28 -7.75
C TYR A 47 8.03 -2.57 -6.48
N TRP A 48 6.87 -1.93 -6.29
CA TRP A 48 6.03 -2.18 -5.14
C TRP A 48 5.14 -3.41 -5.33
N PRO A 49 4.96 -4.24 -4.29
CA PRO A 49 4.06 -5.39 -4.32
C PRO A 49 2.59 -5.00 -4.10
N PHE A 50 2.30 -3.76 -3.72
CA PHE A 50 0.96 -3.26 -3.43
C PHE A 50 0.45 -2.32 -4.53
N ASN A 51 -0.87 -2.25 -4.69
CA ASN A 51 -1.49 -1.42 -5.71
C ASN A 51 -1.59 0.04 -5.25
N VAL A 52 -1.17 0.95 -6.12
CA VAL A 52 -1.45 2.38 -6.02
C VAL A 52 -2.52 2.72 -7.05
N ILE A 53 -3.56 3.41 -6.63
CA ILE A 53 -4.67 3.86 -7.47
C ILE A 53 -4.74 5.38 -7.53
N ASN A 54 -5.33 5.90 -8.60
CA ASN A 54 -5.66 7.31 -8.72
C ASN A 54 -7.06 7.55 -8.13
N GLN A 55 -7.14 8.39 -7.10
CA GLN A 55 -8.41 8.89 -6.60
C GLN A 55 -8.35 10.42 -6.51
N ASP A 56 -9.22 11.11 -7.24
CA ASP A 56 -9.30 12.58 -7.26
C ASP A 56 -7.96 13.27 -7.61
N ARG A 57 -7.19 12.71 -8.55
CA ARG A 57 -5.84 13.16 -8.95
C ARG A 57 -4.77 13.00 -7.87
N LYS A 58 -5.06 12.25 -6.81
CA LYS A 58 -4.11 11.89 -5.75
C LYS A 58 -3.77 10.41 -5.84
N SER A 59 -2.52 10.08 -5.55
CA SER A 59 -2.10 8.70 -5.38
C SER A 59 -2.59 8.17 -4.03
N LYS A 60 -3.26 7.02 -4.07
CA LYS A 60 -3.69 6.30 -2.87
C LYS A 60 -3.28 4.84 -2.95
N ILE A 61 -3.04 4.22 -1.82
CA ILE A 61 -2.64 2.81 -1.77
C ILE A 61 -3.89 1.97 -1.49
N GLN A 62 -4.20 1.04 -2.37
CA GLN A 62 -5.31 0.12 -2.21
C GLN A 62 -4.83 -1.14 -1.48
N VAL A 63 -5.49 -1.45 -0.36
CA VAL A 63 -5.25 -2.67 0.42
C VAL A 63 -6.56 -3.38 0.71
N GLU A 64 -6.47 -4.70 0.92
CA GLU A 64 -7.61 -5.49 1.35
C GLU A 64 -7.59 -5.61 2.88
N TYR A 65 -8.65 -5.14 3.53
CA TYR A 65 -8.75 -5.16 4.99
C TYR A 65 -10.08 -5.76 5.41
N LYS A 66 -10.07 -6.89 6.13
CA LYS A 66 -11.28 -7.55 6.67
C LYS A 66 -12.37 -7.84 5.61
N ASN A 67 -12.00 -8.31 4.42
CA ASN A 67 -12.88 -8.49 3.25
C ASN A 67 -13.53 -7.20 2.71
N GLU A 68 -13.04 -6.04 3.13
CA GLU A 68 -13.43 -4.73 2.62
C GLU A 68 -12.24 -4.13 1.85
N ARG A 69 -12.44 -3.84 0.55
CA ARG A 69 -11.47 -3.09 -0.25
C ARG A 69 -11.51 -1.63 0.20
N ASN A 70 -10.46 -1.18 0.86
CA ASN A 70 -10.33 0.21 1.30
C ASN A 70 -9.27 0.94 0.45
N SER A 71 -9.61 2.15 0.00
CA SER A 71 -8.86 2.97 -0.97
C SER A 71 -8.39 4.30 -0.41
#